data_AF-A0A2J6XGD2-F1
#
_entry.id   AF-A0A2J6XGD2-F1
#
_cell.length_a   1.000
_cell.length_b   1.000
_cell.length_c   1.000
_cell.angle_alpha   90.00
_cell.angle_beta   90.00
_cell.angle_gamma   90.00
#
_symmetry.space_group_name_H-M   'P 1'
#
loop_
_entity.id
_entity.type
_entity.pdbx_description
1 polymer ?
#
loop_
_entity_poly.entity_id
_entity_poly.type
_entity_poly.pdbx_seq_one_letter_code
_entity_poly.pdbx_strand_id
1 'polypeptide(L)'
;TSPITIIVYVTSPEVTTTPKTQTNYFSYVIIVMILLAIIIGGSLYFTKGSSVSKFTITGLSIVSVILSLYLIVADSTLRNFASIHYYLLILYTVLLIVLNPTMYVVKSKTSYTILGIISGLFFIGMLIDSLMGMPLSSLNNVGSSFSLNYFYGFGRNNLSNFSISFTFSALLILTFLIFIISIINITKPKGSINSITK
;
A
#
# COMPACT_ATOMS: atom_id res chain seq x y z
N THR A 1 10.69 -71.58 12.64
CA THR A 1 9.46 -70.78 12.41
C THR A 1 9.89 -69.40 11.98
N SER A 2 9.59 -69.01 10.74
CA SER A 2 9.98 -67.70 10.19
C SER A 2 8.98 -66.62 10.63
N PRO A 3 9.42 -65.38 10.94
CA PRO A 3 8.52 -64.33 11.39
C PRO A 3 7.64 -63.82 10.25
N ILE A 4 6.36 -63.64 10.53
CA ILE A 4 5.37 -63.04 9.62
C ILE A 4 5.37 -61.53 9.87
N THR A 5 5.73 -60.75 8.86
CA THR A 5 5.64 -59.29 8.89
C THR A 5 4.25 -58.86 8.43
N ILE A 6 3.48 -58.23 9.31
CA ILE A 6 2.17 -57.66 8.98
C ILE A 6 2.38 -56.20 8.56
N ILE A 7 2.06 -55.88 7.30
CA ILE A 7 2.08 -54.51 6.80
C ILE A 7 0.71 -53.89 7.06
N VAL A 8 0.65 -52.90 7.95
CA VAL A 8 -0.56 -52.11 8.22
C VAL A 8 -0.54 -50.88 7.32
N TYR A 9 -1.47 -50.83 6.36
CA TYR A 9 -1.68 -49.65 5.55
C TYR A 9 -2.48 -48.62 6.36
N VAL A 10 -1.82 -47.60 6.87
CA VAL A 10 -2.48 -46.45 7.48
C VAL A 10 -2.95 -45.54 6.34
N THR A 11 -4.22 -45.64 5.96
CA THR A 11 -4.83 -44.69 5.05
C THR A 11 -5.03 -43.38 5.80
N SER A 12 -4.15 -42.39 5.59
CA SER A 12 -4.41 -41.02 6.04
C SER A 12 -5.70 -40.53 5.41
N PRO A 13 -6.63 -39.91 6.16
CA PRO A 13 -7.80 -39.31 5.57
C PRO A 13 -7.34 -38.24 4.58
N GLU A 14 -7.68 -38.45 3.31
CA GLU A 14 -7.51 -37.46 2.26
C GLU A 14 -8.44 -36.29 2.60
N VAL A 15 -7.87 -35.26 3.22
CA VAL A 15 -8.60 -34.02 3.50
C VAL A 15 -8.92 -33.42 2.15
N THR A 16 -10.16 -33.59 1.70
CA THR A 16 -10.68 -32.94 0.50
C THR A 16 -10.74 -31.44 0.77
N THR A 17 -9.64 -30.73 0.55
CA THR A 17 -9.66 -29.28 0.49
C THR A 17 -10.40 -28.92 -0.79
N THR A 18 -11.70 -28.64 -0.68
CA THR A 18 -12.43 -27.98 -1.76
C THR A 18 -11.61 -26.74 -2.13
N PRO A 19 -11.15 -26.58 -3.39
CA PRO A 19 -10.44 -25.38 -3.78
C PRO A 19 -11.45 -24.24 -3.71
N LYS A 20 -11.50 -23.57 -2.56
CA LYS A 20 -12.33 -22.38 -2.37
C LYS A 20 -11.70 -21.33 -3.27
N THR A 21 -12.29 -21.10 -4.44
CA THR A 21 -11.85 -20.07 -5.37
C THR A 21 -11.78 -18.76 -4.61
N GLN A 22 -10.57 -18.32 -4.27
CA GLN A 22 -10.38 -17.11 -3.49
C GLN A 22 -10.54 -15.93 -4.47
N THR A 23 -11.75 -15.36 -4.51
CA THR A 23 -12.00 -14.09 -5.21
C THR A 23 -11.03 -13.05 -4.67
N ASN A 24 -10.15 -12.58 -5.54
CA ASN A 24 -9.14 -11.58 -5.21
C ASN A 24 -9.78 -10.18 -5.26
N TYR A 25 -9.68 -9.43 -4.17
CA TYR A 25 -10.25 -8.08 -4.09
C TYR A 25 -9.31 -6.99 -4.62
N PHE A 26 -8.09 -7.34 -5.01
CA PHE A 26 -7.09 -6.41 -5.55
C PHE A 26 -7.64 -5.59 -6.73
N SER A 27 -8.38 -6.20 -7.66
CA SER A 27 -9.00 -5.47 -8.77
C SER A 27 -9.92 -4.35 -8.31
N TYR A 28 -10.68 -4.55 -7.21
CA TYR A 28 -11.52 -3.50 -6.63
C TYR A 28 -10.68 -2.37 -6.03
N VAL A 29 -9.58 -2.70 -5.33
CA VAL A 29 -8.66 -1.69 -4.78
C VAL A 29 -8.06 -0.83 -5.89
N ILE A 30 -7.64 -1.44 -7.00
CA ILE A 30 -7.11 -0.71 -8.17
C ILE A 30 -8.17 0.18 -8.82
N ILE A 31 -9.41 -0.31 -8.99
CA ILE A 31 -10.51 0.50 -9.54
C ILE A 31 -10.77 1.72 -8.65
N VAL A 32 -10.88 1.54 -7.33
CA VAL A 32 -11.10 2.64 -6.37
C VAL A 32 -9.95 3.64 -6.43
N MET A 33 -8.71 3.15 -6.49
CA MET A 33 -7.51 3.98 -6.58
C MET A 33 -7.53 4.87 -7.84
N ILE A 34 -7.86 4.30 -9.00
CA ILE A 34 -7.96 5.04 -10.27
C ILE A 34 -9.09 6.09 -10.21
N LEU A 35 -10.28 5.70 -9.72
CA LEU A 35 -11.41 6.62 -9.59
C LEU A 35 -11.07 7.81 -8.69
N LEU A 36 -10.45 7.56 -7.52
CA LEU A 36 -10.04 8.61 -6.61
C LEU A 36 -8.98 9.54 -7.23
N ALA A 37 -8.02 9.00 -7.99
CA ALA A 37 -7.05 9.84 -8.68
C ALA A 37 -7.67 10.71 -9.77
N ILE A 38 -8.66 10.21 -10.50
CA ILE A 38 -9.39 11.02 -11.49
C ILE A 38 -10.17 12.13 -10.80
N ILE A 39 -10.92 11.82 -9.73
CA ILE A 39 -11.76 12.80 -9.02
C ILE A 39 -10.90 13.85 -8.33
N ILE A 40 -9.95 13.42 -7.49
CA ILE A 40 -9.11 14.31 -6.69
C ILE A 40 -8.10 15.03 -7.58
N GLY A 41 -7.42 14.30 -8.47
CA GLY A 41 -6.45 14.87 -9.40
C GLY A 41 -7.11 15.85 -10.37
N GLY A 42 -8.27 15.49 -10.93
CA GLY A 42 -9.07 16.36 -11.79
C GLY A 42 -9.53 17.62 -11.05
N SER A 43 -10.13 17.47 -9.87
CA SER A 43 -10.55 18.61 -9.04
C SER A 43 -9.39 19.57 -8.76
N LEU A 44 -8.25 19.05 -8.30
CA LEU A 44 -7.06 19.85 -7.98
C LEU A 44 -6.43 20.49 -9.22
N TYR A 45 -6.45 19.83 -10.37
CA TYR A 45 -5.99 20.39 -11.64
C TYR A 45 -6.75 21.68 -11.99
N PHE A 46 -8.08 21.68 -11.82
CA PHE A 46 -8.92 22.85 -12.10
C PHE A 46 -8.91 23.91 -10.99
N THR A 47 -8.58 23.57 -9.74
CA THR A 47 -8.47 24.58 -8.67
C THR A 47 -7.30 25.55 -8.90
N LYS A 48 -7.49 26.85 -8.72
CA LYS A 48 -6.42 27.87 -8.90
C LYS A 48 -5.39 27.94 -7.76
N GLY A 49 -5.57 27.19 -6.67
CA GLY A 49 -4.80 27.37 -5.43
C GLY A 49 -3.74 26.30 -5.16
N SER A 50 -2.45 26.67 -5.20
CA SER A 50 -1.35 25.80 -4.75
C SER A 50 -1.42 25.45 -3.25
N SER A 51 -2.17 26.21 -2.46
CA SER A 51 -2.36 25.94 -1.03
C SER A 51 -3.28 24.74 -0.78
N VAL A 52 -4.29 24.51 -1.63
CA VAL A 52 -5.23 23.40 -1.47
C VAL A 52 -4.50 22.08 -1.67
N SER A 53 -3.71 21.97 -2.74
CA SER A 53 -2.96 20.75 -3.03
C SER A 53 -1.88 20.45 -1.98
N LYS A 54 -1.22 21.49 -1.44
CA LYS A 54 -0.30 21.35 -0.29
C LYS A 54 -1.01 20.85 0.96
N PHE A 55 -2.17 21.42 1.27
CA PHE A 55 -3.00 20.98 2.39
C PHE A 55 -3.45 19.53 2.22
N THR A 56 -3.92 19.16 1.03
CA THR A 56 -4.31 17.78 0.71
C THR A 56 -3.14 16.83 0.89
N ILE A 57 -1.98 17.09 0.28
CA ILE A 57 -0.79 16.23 0.42
C ILE A 57 -0.42 16.04 1.90
N THR A 58 -0.44 17.11 2.68
CA THR A 58 -0.07 17.05 4.10
C THR A 58 -1.09 16.24 4.90
N GLY A 59 -2.39 16.44 4.65
CA GLY A 59 -3.44 15.66 5.28
C GLY A 59 -3.34 14.17 4.95
N LEU A 60 -3.14 13.82 3.67
CA LEU A 60 -2.94 12.44 3.26
C LEU A 60 -1.68 11.84 3.90
N SER A 61 -0.59 12.61 3.99
CA SER A 61 0.66 12.18 4.64
C SER A 61 0.47 11.87 6.13
N ILE A 62 -0.27 12.71 6.87
CA ILE A 62 -0.59 12.47 8.28
C ILE A 62 -1.40 11.19 8.45
N VAL A 63 -2.42 10.99 7.61
CA VAL A 63 -3.21 9.75 7.63
C VAL A 63 -2.34 8.54 7.31
N SER A 64 -1.44 8.64 6.32
CA SER A 64 -0.46 7.58 6.01
C SER A 64 0.41 7.24 7.22
N VAL A 65 0.91 8.22 7.97
CA VAL A 65 1.67 7.97 9.21
C VAL A 65 0.84 7.15 10.20
N ILE A 66 -0.41 7.53 10.43
CA ILE A 66 -1.30 6.83 11.40
C ILE A 66 -1.52 5.37 10.95
N LEU A 67 -1.81 5.16 9.67
CA LEU A 67 -2.02 3.82 9.11
C LEU A 67 -0.74 2.98 9.15
N SER A 68 0.42 3.56 8.83
CA SER A 68 1.69 2.85 8.91
C SER A 68 2.06 2.48 10.34
N LEU A 69 1.86 3.39 11.31
CA LEU A 69 2.06 3.09 12.73
C LEU A 69 1.13 1.97 13.22
N TYR A 70 -0.13 1.97 12.78
CA TYR A 70 -1.05 0.87 13.07
C TYR A 70 -0.49 -0.46 12.55
N LEU A 71 -0.04 -0.54 11.29
CA LEU A 71 0.53 -1.76 10.72
C LEU A 71 1.81 -2.19 11.44
N ILE A 72 2.68 -1.25 11.81
CA ILE A 72 3.93 -1.55 12.54
C ILE A 72 3.63 -2.25 13.88
N VAL A 73 2.59 -1.82 14.59
CA VAL A 73 2.24 -2.33 15.92
C VAL A 73 1.31 -3.56 15.84
N ALA A 74 0.28 -3.52 14.99
CA ALA A 74 -0.78 -4.52 14.96
C ALA A 74 -0.43 -5.75 14.11
N ASP A 75 0.42 -5.61 13.08
CA ASP A 75 0.70 -6.71 12.15
C ASP A 75 1.89 -7.58 12.61
N SER A 76 1.60 -8.60 13.41
CA SER A 76 2.60 -9.59 13.82
C SER A 76 3.10 -10.46 12.67
N THR A 77 2.26 -10.71 11.66
CA THR A 77 2.63 -11.56 10.53
C THR A 77 3.71 -10.86 9.72
N LEU A 78 3.56 -9.57 9.47
CA LEU A 78 4.56 -8.76 8.77
C LEU A 78 5.91 -8.76 9.51
N ARG A 79 5.89 -8.63 10.84
CA ARG A 79 7.12 -8.66 11.66
C ARG A 79 7.85 -9.99 11.60
N ASN A 80 7.11 -11.09 11.66
CA ASN A 80 7.70 -12.41 11.80
C ASN A 80 8.09 -13.02 10.46
N PHE A 81 7.35 -12.69 9.40
CA PHE A 81 7.46 -13.39 8.12
C PHE A 81 7.91 -12.49 6.96
N ALA A 82 7.70 -11.18 7.03
CA ALA A 82 8.08 -10.25 5.96
C ALA A 82 8.94 -9.09 6.52
N SER A 83 10.04 -9.46 7.18
CA SER A 83 10.91 -8.53 7.92
C SER A 83 11.43 -7.38 7.05
N ILE A 84 11.79 -7.64 5.79
CA ILE A 84 12.23 -6.58 4.86
C ILE A 84 11.09 -5.58 4.59
N HIS A 85 9.88 -6.06 4.32
CA HIS A 85 8.70 -5.20 4.13
C HIS A 85 8.39 -4.39 5.40
N TYR A 86 8.51 -5.03 6.57
CA TYR A 86 8.36 -4.36 7.86
C TYR A 86 9.37 -3.22 8.05
N TYR A 87 10.66 -3.44 7.73
CA TYR A 87 11.68 -2.38 7.81
C TYR A 87 11.46 -1.26 6.79
N LEU A 88 11.00 -1.57 5.57
CA LEU A 88 10.64 -0.56 4.58
C LEU A 88 9.45 0.29 5.04
N LEU A 89 8.46 -0.31 5.70
CA LEU A 89 7.34 0.41 6.29
C LEU A 89 7.80 1.33 7.43
N ILE A 90 8.72 0.88 8.30
CA ILE A 90 9.32 1.72 9.33
C ILE A 90 10.07 2.90 8.70
N LEU A 91 10.94 2.63 7.72
CA LEU A 91 11.71 3.66 7.03
C LEU A 91 10.79 4.70 6.38
N TYR A 92 9.75 4.25 5.67
CA TYR A 92 8.74 5.13 5.10
C TYR A 92 8.06 6.00 6.17
N THR A 93 7.65 5.40 7.29
CA THR A 93 7.00 6.10 8.40
C THR A 93 7.90 7.18 9.00
N VAL A 94 9.18 6.86 9.25
CA VAL A 94 10.16 7.81 9.78
C VAL A 94 10.37 8.97 8.80
N LEU A 95 10.51 8.69 7.50
CA LEU A 95 10.65 9.72 6.48
C LEU A 95 9.43 10.66 6.45
N LEU A 96 8.21 10.13 6.54
CA LEU A 96 7.01 10.97 6.63
C LEU A 96 7.00 11.85 7.89
N ILE A 97 7.34 11.28 9.05
CA ILE A 97 7.38 12.01 10.32
C ILE A 97 8.40 13.16 10.25
N VAL A 98 9.57 12.94 9.65
CA VAL A 98 10.62 13.96 9.50
C VAL A 98 10.22 15.02 8.47
N LEU A 99 9.62 14.62 7.34
CA LEU A 99 9.28 15.53 6.25
C LEU A 99 8.04 16.38 6.54
N ASN A 100 7.05 15.87 7.27
CA ASN A 100 5.81 16.61 7.56
C ASN A 100 6.08 17.98 8.23
N PRO A 101 6.87 18.11 9.30
CA PRO A 101 7.24 19.40 9.89
C PRO A 101 7.91 20.35 8.89
N THR A 102 8.80 19.83 8.03
CA THR A 102 9.52 20.67 7.05
C THR A 102 8.56 21.33 6.04
N MET A 103 7.44 20.69 5.73
CA MET A 103 6.41 21.24 4.85
C MET A 103 5.64 22.41 5.48
N TYR A 104 5.50 22.42 6.81
CA TYR A 104 4.87 23.51 7.55
C TYR A 104 5.83 24.69 7.76
N VAL A 105 7.08 24.40 8.11
CA VAL A 105 8.08 25.43 8.45
C VAL A 105 8.68 26.08 7.20
N VAL A 106 9.20 25.28 6.28
CA VAL A 106 9.94 25.79 5.11
C VAL A 106 9.00 26.11 3.95
N LYS A 107 7.84 25.44 3.87
CA LYS A 107 6.82 25.59 2.81
C LYS A 107 7.40 25.48 1.38
N SER A 108 8.55 24.82 1.24
CA SER A 108 9.31 24.74 -0.02
C SER A 108 8.64 23.76 -0.99
N LYS A 109 8.65 24.09 -2.29
CA LYS A 109 8.16 23.16 -3.34
C LYS A 109 8.94 21.84 -3.31
N THR A 110 10.24 21.90 -3.00
CA THR A 110 11.15 20.76 -2.92
C THR A 110 10.69 19.72 -1.89
N SER A 111 10.24 20.14 -0.71
CA SER A 111 9.75 19.22 0.33
C SER A 111 8.53 18.40 -0.14
N TYR A 112 7.57 19.04 -0.82
CA TYR A 112 6.41 18.34 -1.40
C TYR A 112 6.81 17.40 -2.54
N THR A 113 7.78 17.79 -3.36
CA THR A 113 8.31 16.94 -4.44
C THR A 113 9.01 15.70 -3.87
N ILE A 114 9.87 15.86 -2.86
CA ILE A 114 10.55 14.75 -2.19
C ILE A 114 9.53 13.78 -1.58
N LEU A 115 8.51 14.31 -0.90
CA LEU A 115 7.43 13.50 -0.33
C LEU A 115 6.68 12.70 -1.40
N GLY A 116 6.39 13.33 -2.55
CA GLY A 116 5.80 12.68 -3.72
C GLY A 116 6.65 11.53 -4.24
N ILE A 117 7.97 11.74 -4.38
CA ILE A 117 8.92 10.71 -4.83
C ILE A 117 8.95 9.53 -3.85
N ILE A 118 9.10 9.80 -2.55
CA ILE A 118 9.13 8.76 -1.50
C ILE A 118 7.83 7.97 -1.50
N SER A 119 6.68 8.64 -1.62
CA SER A 119 5.38 7.97 -1.66
C SER A 119 5.20 7.15 -2.95
N GLY A 120 5.70 7.62 -4.08
CA GLY A 120 5.70 6.88 -5.34
C GLY A 120 6.58 5.64 -5.30
N LEU A 121 7.79 5.74 -4.75
CA LEU A 121 8.70 4.60 -4.58
C LEU A 121 8.09 3.56 -3.63
N PHE A 122 7.51 4.00 -2.51
CA PHE A 122 6.86 3.11 -1.56
C PHE A 122 5.63 2.41 -2.18
N PHE A 123 4.80 3.16 -2.92
CA PHE A 123 3.67 2.60 -3.68
C PHE A 123 4.12 1.51 -4.66
N ILE A 124 5.13 1.79 -5.49
CA ILE A 124 5.68 0.82 -6.45
C ILE A 124 6.24 -0.39 -5.73
N GLY A 125 6.98 -0.18 -4.63
CA GLY A 125 7.55 -1.24 -3.81
C GLY A 125 6.49 -2.19 -3.25
N MET A 126 5.43 -1.67 -2.62
CA MET A 126 4.32 -2.49 -2.11
C MET A 126 3.62 -3.25 -3.24
N LEU A 127 3.43 -2.61 -4.40
CA LEU A 127 2.74 -3.24 -5.52
C LEU A 127 3.56 -4.39 -6.11
N ILE A 128 4.86 -4.18 -6.37
CA ILE A 128 5.76 -5.23 -6.87
C ILE A 128 5.87 -6.37 -5.86
N ASP A 129 6.10 -6.06 -4.58
CA ASP A 129 6.24 -7.07 -3.53
C ASP A 129 4.96 -7.92 -3.42
N SER A 130 3.79 -7.29 -3.48
CA SER A 130 2.51 -8.00 -3.48
C SER A 130 2.28 -8.85 -4.74
N LEU A 131 2.66 -8.39 -5.92
CA LEU A 131 2.48 -9.14 -7.18
C LEU A 131 3.47 -10.30 -7.32
N MET A 132 4.66 -10.17 -6.75
CA MET A 132 5.69 -11.21 -6.79
C MET A 132 5.54 -12.27 -5.71
N GLY A 133 4.49 -12.22 -4.87
CA GLY A 133 4.28 -13.22 -3.83
C GLY A 133 5.06 -12.97 -2.54
N MET A 134 5.43 -11.72 -2.24
CA MET A 134 6.36 -11.35 -1.16
C MET A 134 7.71 -12.07 -1.27
N PRO A 135 8.46 -11.88 -2.37
CA PRO A 135 9.74 -12.56 -2.60
C PRO A 135 10.78 -12.24 -1.53
N LEU A 136 10.60 -11.14 -0.80
CA LEU A 136 11.46 -10.70 0.29
C LEU A 136 10.98 -11.18 1.67
N SER A 137 9.94 -12.02 1.71
CA SER A 137 9.46 -12.67 2.92
C SER A 137 10.14 -14.01 3.14
N SER A 138 10.20 -14.46 4.39
CA SER A 138 10.65 -15.80 4.76
C SER A 138 9.62 -16.89 4.41
N LEU A 139 8.46 -16.51 3.87
CA LEU A 139 7.46 -17.42 3.33
C LEU A 139 7.90 -17.79 1.90
N ASN A 140 8.72 -18.82 1.78
CA ASN A 140 9.13 -19.31 0.47
C ASN A 140 7.91 -19.84 -0.31
N ASN A 141 7.78 -19.46 -1.59
CA ASN A 141 6.82 -20.01 -2.56
C ASN A 141 5.31 -19.89 -2.20
N VAL A 142 4.89 -18.87 -1.44
CA VAL A 142 3.45 -18.65 -1.17
C VAL A 142 2.66 -18.15 -2.39
N GLY A 143 3.34 -17.60 -3.41
CA GLY A 143 2.73 -17.18 -4.67
C GLY A 143 1.91 -15.88 -4.56
N SER A 144 1.61 -15.28 -5.72
CA SER A 144 0.96 -13.96 -5.83
C SER A 144 -0.47 -13.93 -5.29
N SER A 145 -1.21 -15.04 -5.38
CA SER A 145 -2.58 -15.12 -4.85
C SER A 145 -2.61 -14.98 -3.32
N PHE A 146 -1.63 -15.56 -2.62
CA PHE A 146 -1.55 -15.47 -1.16
C PHE A 146 -1.21 -14.04 -0.72
N SER A 147 -0.17 -13.43 -1.30
CA SER A 147 0.27 -12.07 -0.97
C SER A 147 -0.81 -11.04 -1.30
N LEU A 148 -1.48 -11.14 -2.44
CA LEU A 148 -2.57 -10.24 -2.79
C LEU A 148 -3.76 -10.38 -1.82
N ASN A 149 -4.09 -11.60 -1.39
CA ASN A 149 -5.12 -11.80 -0.38
C ASN A 149 -4.68 -11.35 1.03
N TYR A 150 -3.38 -11.40 1.33
CA TYR A 150 -2.83 -10.86 2.57
C TYR A 150 -2.97 -9.33 2.63
N PHE A 151 -2.47 -8.64 1.61
CA PHE A 151 -2.46 -7.17 1.56
C PHE A 151 -3.83 -6.57 1.24
N TYR A 152 -4.63 -7.22 0.39
CA TYR A 152 -5.84 -6.63 -0.20
C TYR A 152 -7.07 -7.53 -0.11
N GLY A 153 -7.00 -8.67 0.58
CA GLY A 153 -8.06 -9.67 0.59
C GLY A 153 -9.13 -9.49 1.67
N PHE A 154 -9.07 -8.42 2.48
CA PHE A 154 -10.09 -8.06 3.47
C PHE A 154 -10.48 -9.20 4.43
N GLY A 155 -9.50 -9.89 5.01
CA GLY A 155 -9.77 -10.97 5.98
C GLY A 155 -9.89 -12.38 5.37
N ARG A 156 -9.60 -12.54 4.07
CA ARG A 156 -9.76 -13.82 3.36
C ARG A 156 -8.62 -14.80 3.56
N ASN A 157 -7.51 -14.35 4.14
CA ASN A 157 -6.35 -15.16 4.50
C ASN A 157 -6.33 -15.33 6.02
N ASN A 158 -6.08 -16.54 6.51
CA ASN A 158 -5.98 -16.83 7.95
C ASN A 158 -4.89 -16.01 8.66
N LEU A 159 -3.94 -15.45 7.90
CA LEU A 159 -2.83 -14.65 8.41
C LEU A 159 -3.04 -13.14 8.35
N SER A 160 -4.10 -12.66 7.69
CA SER A 160 -4.43 -11.23 7.58
C SER A 160 -5.90 -10.98 7.88
N ASN A 161 -6.16 -10.26 8.96
CA ASN A 161 -7.51 -9.85 9.33
C ASN A 161 -7.99 -8.69 8.46
N PHE A 162 -9.31 -8.47 8.42
CA PHE A 162 -9.93 -7.38 7.66
C PHE A 162 -9.24 -6.03 7.89
N SER A 163 -8.96 -5.66 9.15
CA SER A 163 -8.33 -4.39 9.51
C SER A 163 -6.90 -4.23 8.97
N ILE A 164 -6.16 -5.34 8.82
CA ILE A 164 -4.79 -5.32 8.28
C ILE A 164 -4.87 -5.10 6.77
N SER A 165 -5.62 -5.94 6.04
CA SER A 165 -5.80 -5.77 4.60
C SER A 165 -6.43 -4.43 4.22
N PHE A 166 -7.40 -3.95 5.01
CA PHE A 166 -7.99 -2.62 4.80
C PHE A 166 -6.93 -1.53 4.96
N THR A 167 -6.10 -1.60 6.01
CA THR A 167 -5.05 -0.60 6.23
C THR A 167 -4.00 -0.62 5.13
N PHE A 168 -3.56 -1.78 4.66
CA PHE A 168 -2.67 -1.88 3.49
C PHE A 168 -3.29 -1.29 2.22
N SER A 169 -4.56 -1.62 1.96
CA SER A 169 -5.30 -1.08 0.81
C SER A 169 -5.41 0.45 0.88
N ALA A 170 -5.75 0.98 2.05
CA ALA A 170 -5.84 2.42 2.28
C ALA A 170 -4.46 3.09 2.13
N LEU A 171 -3.41 2.50 2.68
CA LEU A 171 -2.05 3.03 2.56
C LEU A 171 -1.56 3.04 1.10
N LEU A 172 -1.86 1.99 0.33
CA LEU A 172 -1.59 1.94 -1.12
C LEU A 172 -2.31 3.08 -1.85
N ILE A 173 -3.59 3.30 -1.56
CA ILE A 173 -4.38 4.39 -2.16
C ILE A 173 -3.80 5.76 -1.79
N LEU A 174 -3.49 5.99 -0.52
CA LEU A 174 -2.97 7.28 -0.06
C LEU A 174 -1.60 7.60 -0.66
N THR A 175 -0.69 6.63 -0.69
CA THR A 175 0.65 6.79 -1.28
C THR A 175 0.58 7.09 -2.77
N PHE A 176 -0.33 6.42 -3.49
CA PHE A 176 -0.63 6.74 -4.89
C PHE A 176 -1.20 8.15 -5.07
N LEU A 177 -2.17 8.56 -4.24
CA LEU A 177 -2.75 9.90 -4.33
C LEU A 177 -1.72 11.00 -4.05
N ILE A 178 -0.88 10.83 -3.02
CA ILE A 178 0.21 11.76 -2.72
C ILE A 178 1.15 11.88 -3.92
N PHE A 179 1.52 10.76 -4.54
CA PHE A 179 2.36 10.73 -5.73
C PHE A 179 1.74 11.50 -6.91
N ILE A 180 0.48 11.19 -7.27
CA ILE A 180 -0.21 11.83 -8.41
C ILE A 180 -0.42 13.33 -8.18
N ILE A 181 -0.86 13.74 -6.98
CA ILE A 181 -1.05 15.16 -6.66
C ILE A 181 0.29 15.90 -6.72
N SER A 182 1.37 15.26 -6.30
CA SER A 182 2.72 15.84 -6.39
C SER A 182 3.15 16.05 -7.83
N ILE A 183 2.89 15.08 -8.73
CA ILE A 183 3.13 15.22 -10.17
C ILE A 183 2.34 16.40 -10.75
N ILE A 184 1.03 16.47 -10.48
CA ILE A 184 0.16 17.54 -10.97
C ILE A 184 0.68 18.92 -10.52
N ASN A 185 1.12 19.03 -9.26
CA ASN A 185 1.69 20.27 -8.73
C ASN A 185 3.02 20.66 -9.37
N ILE A 186 3.79 19.70 -9.84
CA ILE A 186 5.07 19.95 -10.53
C ILE A 186 4.82 20.40 -11.97
N THR A 187 3.89 19.75 -12.67
CA THR A 187 3.62 19.95 -14.10
C THR A 187 2.71 21.13 -14.40
N LYS A 188 1.92 21.61 -13.43
CA LYS A 188 1.00 22.74 -13.64
C LYS A 188 1.78 24.02 -14.01
N PRO A 189 1.51 24.64 -15.18
CA PRO A 189 2.20 25.86 -15.59
C PRO A 189 1.91 27.03 -14.65
N LYS A 190 2.96 27.72 -14.19
CA LYS A 190 2.85 29.00 -13.46
C LYS A 190 2.30 30.06 -14.42
N GLY A 191 0.97 30.25 -14.46
CA GLY A 191 0.36 31.40 -15.14
C GLY A 191 -0.86 31.14 -16.02
N SER A 192 -1.42 29.93 -16.07
CA SER A 192 -2.39 29.57 -17.12
C SER A 192 -3.76 30.28 -17.13
N ILE A 193 -4.08 31.21 -16.21
CA ILE A 193 -5.41 31.86 -16.22
C ILE A 193 -5.33 33.33 -15.78
N ASN A 194 -4.42 34.10 -16.39
CA ASN A 194 -4.46 35.57 -16.37
C ASN A 194 -4.77 36.18 -17.74
N SER A 195 -5.13 35.38 -18.76
CA SER A 195 -5.36 35.88 -20.13
C SER A 195 -6.82 35.92 -20.59
N ILE A 196 -7.80 35.63 -19.73
CA ILE A 196 -9.24 35.62 -20.11
C ILE A 196 -9.97 36.87 -19.59
N THR A 197 -9.27 37.78 -18.92
CA THR A 197 -9.83 39.09 -18.55
C THR A 197 -8.82 40.18 -18.89
N LYS A 198 -8.74 40.52 -20.18
CA LYS A 198 -8.40 41.86 -20.66
C LYS A 198 -9.28 42.16 -21.86
#